data_AF-A0A2A6P0U7-F1
#
_entry.id   AF-A0A2A6P0U7-F1
#
_cell.length_a   1.000
_cell.length_b   1.000
_cell.length_c   1.000
_cell.angle_alpha   90.00
_cell.angle_beta   90.00
_cell.angle_gamma   90.00
#
_symmetry.space_group_name_H-M   'P 1'
#
loop_
_entity.id
_entity.type
_entity.pdbx_description
1 polymer ?
#
loop_
_entity_poly.entity_id
_entity_poly.type
_entity_poly.pdbx_seq_one_letter_code
_entity_poly.pdbx_strand_id
1 'polypeptide(L)' 'MVGNHGFVDGNKRTAWLLVEILVDRSGYMLDIPDDEPVDDLVVAVAAGQMDFDELVTWFKSRLVGQ' A
#
# COMPACT_ATOMS: atom_id res chain seq x y z
N MET A 1 -3.40 -9.16 -3.75
CA MET A 1 -2.42 -9.52 -4.81
C MET A 1 -1.21 -10.26 -4.24
N VAL A 2 -0.60 -9.77 -3.15
CA VAL A 2 0.63 -10.36 -2.59
C VAL A 2 0.47 -11.80 -2.08
N GLY A 3 -0.65 -12.15 -1.44
CA GLY A 3 -0.90 -13.51 -0.96
C GLY A 3 -1.42 -14.51 -2.01
N ASN A 4 -1.69 -14.06 -3.24
CA ASN A 4 -2.34 -14.90 -4.25
C ASN A 4 -1.35 -15.56 -5.23
N HIS A 5 -0.03 -15.35 -5.04
CA HIS A 5 1.05 -15.85 -5.90
C HIS A 5 0.80 -15.68 -7.41
N GLY A 6 0.25 -14.53 -7.83
CA GLY A 6 -0.17 -14.30 -9.22
C GLY A 6 1.00 -14.13 -10.20
N PHE A 7 2.18 -13.74 -9.71
CA PHE A 7 3.41 -13.62 -10.49
C PHE A 7 4.54 -14.47 -9.88
N VAL A 8 5.47 -14.92 -10.74
CA VAL A 8 6.70 -15.64 -10.35
C VAL A 8 7.57 -14.77 -9.43
N ASP A 9 7.65 -13.47 -9.70
CA ASP A 9 8.24 -12.45 -8.84
C ASP A 9 7.52 -11.09 -9.05
N GLY A 10 7.72 -10.11 -8.17
CA GLY A 10 7.23 -8.74 -8.34
C GLY A 10 5.84 -8.45 -7.75
N ASN A 11 5.22 -9.42 -7.08
CA ASN A 11 3.88 -9.24 -6.48
C ASN A 11 3.79 -8.00 -5.55
N LYS A 12 4.85 -7.71 -4.80
CA LYS A 12 4.92 -6.53 -3.92
C LYS A 12 4.94 -5.22 -4.71
N ARG A 13 5.82 -5.12 -5.71
CA ARG A 13 5.94 -3.93 -6.57
C ARG A 13 4.66 -3.67 -7.35
N THR A 14 4.04 -4.72 -7.89
CA THR A 14 2.74 -4.60 -8.58
C THR A 14 1.64 -4.14 -7.63
N ALA A 15 1.59 -4.68 -6.40
CA ALA A 15 0.62 -4.23 -5.41
C ALA A 15 0.81 -2.75 -5.06
N TRP A 16 2.06 -2.31 -4.91
CA TRP A 16 2.38 -0.91 -4.61
C TRP A 16 1.99 0.03 -5.76
N LEU A 17 2.37 -0.29 -7.00
CA LEU A 17 1.98 0.50 -8.18
C LEU A 17 0.47 0.64 -8.32
N LEU A 18 -0.29 -0.41 -8.01
CA LEU A 18 -1.75 -0.35 -8.04
C LEU A 18 -2.33 0.56 -6.95
N VAL A 19 -1.72 0.58 -5.77
CA VAL A 19 -2.09 1.51 -4.71
C VAL A 19 -1.85 2.95 -5.16
N GLU A 20 -0.66 3.24 -5.71
CA GLU A 20 -0.32 4.57 -6.22
C GLU A 20 -1.31 5.04 -7.30
N ILE A 21 -1.60 4.18 -8.30
CA ILE A 21 -2.56 4.49 -9.36
C ILE A 21 -3.96 4.72 -8.79
N LEU A 22 -4.41 3.92 -7.82
CA LEU A 22 -5.73 4.06 -7.22
C LEU A 22 -5.87 5.39 -6.48
N VAL A 23 -4.85 5.76 -5.70
CA VAL A 23 -4.81 7.00 -4.93
C VAL A 23 -4.80 8.21 -5.87
N ASP A 24 -3.94 8.20 -6.88
CA ASP A 24 -3.85 9.25 -7.90
C ASP A 24 -5.18 9.43 -8.64
N ARG A 25 -5.79 8.34 -9.11
CA ARG A 25 -7.10 8.38 -9.78
C ARG A 25 -8.24 8.84 -8.87
N SER A 26 -8.02 8.85 -7.55
CA SER A 26 -8.96 9.35 -6.56
C SER A 26 -8.75 10.83 -6.22
N GLY A 27 -7.77 11.50 -6.85
CA GLY A 27 -7.45 12.92 -6.64
C GLY A 27 -6.61 13.20 -5.38
N TYR A 28 -5.90 12.18 -4.90
CA TYR A 28 -5.02 12.29 -3.73
C TYR A 28 -3.59 11.88 -4.11
N MET A 29 -2.66 12.17 -3.22
CA MET A 29 -1.30 11.62 -3.24
C MET A 29 -0.97 11.04 -1.86
N LEU A 30 0.01 10.15 -1.81
CA LEU A 30 0.55 9.65 -0.55
C LEU A 30 1.77 10.51 -0.16
N ASP A 31 1.66 11.23 0.94
CA ASP A 31 2.79 11.90 1.58
C ASP A 31 3.48 10.90 2.51
N ILE A 32 4.46 10.19 1.95
CA ILE A 32 5.24 9.16 2.64
C ILE A 32 6.69 9.64 2.71
N PRO A 33 7.25 9.77 3.91
CA PRO A 33 8.68 10.05 4.08
C PRO A 33 9.55 9.00 3.40
N ASP A 34 10.67 9.41 2.81
CA ASP A 34 11.62 8.51 2.12
C ASP A 34 12.19 7.41 3.04
N ASP A 35 12.16 7.61 4.36
CA ASP A 35 12.63 6.66 5.38
C ASP A 35 11.54 5.73 5.92
N GLU A 36 10.29 5.88 5.46
CA GLU A 36 9.20 5.02 5.94
C GLU A 36 9.24 3.64 5.25
N PRO A 37 9.26 2.52 6.00
CA PRO A 37 9.38 1.18 5.42
C PRO A 37 8.03 0.69 4.86
N VAL A 38 7.66 1.17 3.67
CA VAL A 38 6.44 0.76 2.95
C VAL A 38 6.41 -0.74 2.68
N ASP A 39 7.57 -1.37 2.50
CA ASP A 39 7.66 -2.82 2.33
C ASP A 39 7.12 -3.60 3.53
N ASP A 40 7.26 -3.06 4.75
CA ASP A 40 6.76 -3.69 5.97
C ASP A 40 5.23 -3.67 6.03
N LEU A 41 4.60 -2.59 5.53
CA LEU A 41 3.15 -2.52 5.36
C LEU A 41 2.66 -3.65 4.44
N VAL A 42 3.29 -3.79 3.27
CA VAL A 42 2.92 -4.79 2.27
C VAL A 42 3.08 -6.21 2.84
N VAL A 43 4.14 -6.44 3.62
CA VAL A 43 4.37 -7.71 4.31
C VAL A 43 3.32 -7.95 5.39
N ALA A 44 3.03 -6.97 6.26
CA ALA A 44 2.07 -7.11 7.35
C ALA A 44 0.65 -7.44 6.82
N VAL A 45 0.20 -6.75 5.77
CA VAL A 45 -1.08 -7.02 5.10
C VAL A 45 -1.08 -8.42 4.49
N ALA A 46 0.00 -8.82 3.82
CA ALA A 46 0.08 -10.15 3.20
C ALA A 46 0.14 -11.29 4.23
N ALA A 47 0.73 -11.03 5.41
CA ALA A 47 0.81 -11.96 6.52
C ALA A 47 -0.48 -11.98 7.37
N GLY A 48 -1.46 -11.12 7.08
CA GLY A 48 -2.67 -10.97 7.89
C GLY A 48 -2.41 -10.38 9.28
N GLN A 49 -1.28 -9.69 9.46
CA GLN A 49 -0.86 -9.04 10.70
C GLN A 49 -1.38 -7.61 10.83
N MET A 50 -1.93 -7.06 9.76
CA MET A 50 -2.64 -5.78 9.74
C MET A 50 -4.04 -6.01 9.20
N ASP A 51 -5.05 -5.56 9.93
CA ASP A 51 -6.44 -5.65 9.52
C ASP A 51 -6.87 -4.47 8.63
N PHE A 52 -8.14 -4.49 8.20
CA PHE A 52 -8.67 -3.47 7.31
C PHE A 52 -8.75 -2.08 7.96
N ASP A 53 -9.11 -1.99 9.24
CA ASP A 53 -9.31 -0.70 9.93
C ASP A 53 -7.95 -0.05 10.23
N GLU A 54 -6.95 -0.85 10.57
CA GLU A 54 -5.55 -0.43 10.70
C GLU A 54 -5.01 0.09 9.36
N LEU A 55 -5.29 -0.62 8.27
CA LEU A 55 -4.87 -0.19 6.92
C LEU A 55 -5.56 1.12 6.51
N VAL A 56 -6.85 1.28 6.78
CA VAL A 56 -7.58 2.53 6.54
C VAL A 56 -6.98 3.68 7.33
N THR A 57 -6.63 3.45 8.60
CA THR A 57 -6.00 4.45 9.46
C THR A 57 -4.63 4.85 8.93
N TRP A 58 -3.82 3.88 8.49
CA TRP A 58 -2.52 4.13 7.88
C TRP A 58 -2.63 5.05 6.66
N PHE A 59 -3.54 4.73 5.73
CA PHE A 59 -3.77 5.54 4.53
C PHE A 59 -4.29 6.95 4.86
N LYS A 60 -5.29 7.09 5.73
CA LYS A 60 -5.87 8.40 6.08
C LYS A 60 -4.86 9.39 6.62
N SER A 61 -3.88 8.92 7.37
CA SER A 61 -2.83 9.79 7.92
C SER A 61 -1.81 10.29 6.89
N ARG A 62 -1.81 9.72 5.67
CA ARG A 62 -0.82 9.99 4.60
C ARG A 62 -1.46 10.48 3.30
N LEU A 63 -2.79 10.45 3.19
CA LEU A 63 -3.49 10.98 2.02
C LEU A 63 -3.52 12.51 2.09
N VAL A 64 -2.92 13.14 1.08
CA VAL A 64 -3.01 14.58 0.84
C VAL A 64 -3.80 14.83 -0.44
N GLY A 65 -4.66 15.85 -0.44
CA GLY A 65 -5.37 16.26 -1.66
C GLY A 65 -4.39 16.82 -2.68
N GLN A 66 -4.66 16.57 -3.96
CA GLN A 66 -3.96 17.22 -5.07
C GLN A 66 -4.23 18.74 -5.11
#